data_AF-A0A2F0AQ36-F1
#
_entry.id   AF-A0A2F0AQ36-F1
#
_cell.length_a   1.000
_cell.length_b   1.000
_cell.length_c   1.000
_cell.angle_alpha   90.00
_cell.angle_beta   90.00
_cell.angle_gamma   90.00
#
_symmetry.space_group_name_H-M   'P 1'
#
loop_
_entity.id
_entity.type
_entity.pdbx_description
1 polymer ?
#
loop_
_entity_poly.entity_id
_entity_poly.type
_entity_poly.pdbx_seq_one_letter_code
_entity_poly.pdbx_strand_id
1 'polypeptide(L)'
;MTFYCAKIAAIGLFLSCVACASDEAGSDTGPMWSMAEVDPMLTPDAGQPNVDVPDCVDDLFSNQVPAEMNGQTENADDSHGPAPCLADGTSGSNDYSALFVAPTSGIYRFSTLGSSFDTVLHARSPQCDGEVLACNDDAIETASALELTLDAGDAVILVVDGFNRAAGSVTLRVEGKETQCDNGVDDDNDGVADCSDTDCFLACENPETWPSDWIAFEDAVLEETNRARAVARSCDMDRFEPAPPLEMDVYLTYSARLHARDMGLNDYFEHTSLDGRSATDRMRQAGFMGASPTGENIAAGQSTAAEVVESWINSPGHCRNIMDPDYRVLGVGYSIAESGRFDTYWVQNFGGSH
;
A
#
# COMPACT_ATOMS: atom_id res chain seq x y z
N MET A 1 11.84 -47.77 -10.75
CA MET A 1 12.02 -47.74 -12.22
C MET A 1 12.08 -46.28 -12.58
N THR A 2 13.31 -45.77 -12.69
CA THR A 2 13.65 -44.35 -12.74
C THR A 2 14.05 -44.06 -14.17
N PHE A 3 13.51 -43.00 -14.79
CA PHE A 3 14.04 -42.52 -16.06
C PHE A 3 14.35 -41.03 -15.99
N TYR A 4 15.66 -40.78 -16.03
CA TYR A 4 16.33 -39.54 -16.38
C TYR A 4 15.91 -39.07 -17.77
N CYS A 5 15.73 -37.75 -17.95
CA CYS A 5 15.75 -37.12 -19.26
C CYS A 5 17.11 -36.42 -19.44
N ALA A 6 17.91 -36.91 -20.38
CA ALA A 6 19.18 -36.33 -20.77
C ALA A 6 19.06 -35.70 -22.16
N LYS A 7 19.64 -34.50 -22.26
CA LYS A 7 20.14 -33.76 -23.43
C LYS A 7 20.14 -34.50 -24.78
N ILE A 8 19.76 -33.77 -25.84
CA ILE A 8 20.58 -33.58 -27.05
C ILE A 8 20.11 -32.33 -27.82
N ALA A 9 21.08 -31.50 -28.18
CA ALA A 9 20.98 -30.35 -29.07
C ALA A 9 21.35 -30.75 -30.51
N ALA A 10 20.75 -30.11 -31.51
CA ALA A 10 21.34 -29.74 -32.82
C ALA A 10 20.22 -29.23 -33.74
N ILE A 11 20.17 -27.93 -34.04
CA ILE A 11 20.70 -27.31 -35.28
C ILE A 11 19.91 -27.67 -36.54
N GLY A 12 19.25 -26.65 -37.12
CA GLY A 12 19.48 -26.34 -38.53
C GLY A 12 18.29 -26.38 -39.50
N LEU A 13 17.75 -25.18 -39.76
CA LEU A 13 17.31 -24.64 -41.05
C LEU A 13 16.02 -25.15 -41.76
N PHE A 14 15.14 -24.15 -41.99
CA PHE A 14 14.41 -23.80 -43.22
C PHE A 14 13.60 -24.89 -43.96
N LEU A 15 12.28 -24.74 -44.06
CA LEU A 15 11.60 -24.15 -45.23
C LEU A 15 10.08 -24.06 -45.03
N SER A 16 9.49 -23.08 -45.71
CA SER A 16 8.11 -22.64 -45.70
C SER A 16 7.08 -23.60 -46.31
N CYS A 17 5.83 -23.46 -45.83
CA CYS A 17 4.53 -23.47 -46.53
C CYS A 17 4.25 -24.50 -47.65
N VAL A 18 3.13 -25.22 -47.56
CA VAL A 18 2.04 -25.27 -48.57
C VAL A 18 0.94 -26.22 -48.09
N ALA A 19 -0.30 -25.78 -48.27
CA ALA A 19 -1.55 -26.47 -47.96
C ALA A 19 -1.84 -27.69 -48.86
N CYS A 20 -2.68 -28.61 -48.36
CA CYS A 20 -3.64 -29.34 -49.18
C CYS A 20 -4.84 -29.79 -48.33
N ALA A 21 -6.01 -29.28 -48.72
CA ALA A 21 -7.30 -29.85 -48.40
C ALA A 21 -7.59 -31.05 -49.31
N SER A 22 -8.43 -31.98 -48.85
CA SER A 22 -9.37 -32.66 -49.76
C SER A 22 -10.52 -33.29 -48.99
N ASP A 23 -11.72 -32.88 -49.40
CA ASP A 23 -13.06 -33.35 -49.08
C ASP A 23 -13.27 -34.85 -49.26
N GLU A 24 -14.25 -35.41 -48.52
CA GLU A 24 -15.17 -36.43 -49.04
C GLU A 24 -16.56 -36.20 -48.39
N ALA A 25 -17.55 -35.98 -49.24
CA ALA A 25 -18.96 -35.78 -48.89
C ALA A 25 -19.73 -37.11 -49.00
N GLY A 26 -20.61 -37.38 -48.04
CA GLY A 26 -21.56 -38.50 -48.08
C GLY A 26 -22.87 -38.11 -47.40
N SER A 27 -23.90 -37.92 -48.23
CA SER A 27 -25.26 -37.48 -47.92
C SER A 27 -26.09 -38.54 -47.20
N ASP A 28 -26.85 -38.15 -46.17
CA ASP A 28 -28.11 -38.80 -45.83
C ASP A 28 -29.13 -37.79 -45.29
N THR A 29 -30.40 -37.99 -45.65
CA THR A 29 -31.45 -36.97 -45.66
C THR A 29 -32.51 -37.14 -44.55
N GLY A 30 -32.75 -36.05 -43.80
CA GLY A 30 -34.05 -35.67 -43.22
C GLY A 30 -34.11 -35.49 -41.68
N PRO A 31 -35.12 -34.78 -41.11
CA PRO A 31 -35.92 -33.66 -41.64
C PRO A 31 -35.69 -32.34 -40.88
N MET A 32 -36.14 -31.26 -41.52
CA MET A 32 -36.05 -29.86 -41.09
C MET A 32 -36.61 -29.59 -39.70
N TRP A 33 -35.82 -28.89 -38.88
CA TRP A 33 -36.31 -27.97 -37.86
C TRP A 33 -35.79 -26.56 -38.18
N SER A 34 -36.73 -25.61 -38.13
CA SER A 34 -36.62 -24.21 -38.50
C SER A 34 -35.50 -23.48 -37.76
N MET A 35 -34.88 -22.55 -38.46
CA MET A 35 -33.90 -21.58 -37.95
C MET A 35 -34.44 -20.85 -36.72
N ALA A 36 -33.66 -20.85 -35.65
CA ALA A 36 -33.61 -19.78 -34.67
C ALA A 36 -32.18 -19.22 -34.73
N GLU A 37 -32.11 -17.90 -34.72
CA GLU A 37 -30.96 -17.07 -35.03
C GLU A 37 -29.81 -17.28 -34.03
N VAL A 38 -28.58 -17.15 -34.52
CA VAL A 38 -27.36 -17.23 -33.72
C VAL A 38 -27.23 -15.91 -32.97
N ASP A 39 -27.51 -15.92 -31.67
CA ASP A 39 -27.25 -14.79 -30.77
C ASP A 39 -25.73 -14.71 -30.51
N PRO A 40 -25.04 -13.59 -30.83
CA PRO A 40 -23.63 -13.47 -30.55
C PRO A 40 -23.41 -13.02 -29.10
N MET A 41 -22.47 -13.67 -28.43
CA MET A 41 -21.83 -13.24 -27.17
C MET A 41 -22.58 -13.53 -25.87
N LEU A 42 -22.27 -14.69 -25.27
CA LEU A 42 -22.02 -14.80 -23.83
C LEU A 42 -20.88 -15.80 -23.62
N THR A 43 -19.65 -15.31 -23.68
CA THR A 43 -18.57 -15.90 -22.89
C THR A 43 -18.83 -15.50 -21.44
N PRO A 44 -18.69 -16.40 -20.44
CA PRO A 44 -18.81 -16.00 -19.04
C PRO A 44 -17.71 -14.98 -18.74
N ASP A 45 -18.13 -13.81 -18.25
CA ASP A 45 -17.22 -12.82 -17.71
C ASP A 45 -16.46 -13.45 -16.53
N ALA A 46 -15.16 -13.19 -16.47
CA ALA A 46 -14.30 -13.77 -15.47
C ALA A 46 -14.48 -13.03 -14.14
N GLY A 47 -15.12 -13.68 -13.16
CA GLY A 47 -14.71 -13.52 -11.76
C GLY A 47 -15.51 -12.60 -10.82
N GLN A 48 -16.84 -12.51 -10.93
CA GLN A 48 -17.63 -12.06 -9.76
C GLN A 48 -18.02 -13.26 -8.88
N PRO A 49 -17.77 -13.23 -7.55
CA PRO A 49 -18.32 -14.23 -6.64
C PRO A 49 -19.86 -14.21 -6.74
N ASN A 50 -20.48 -15.38 -6.61
CA ASN A 50 -21.94 -15.53 -6.63
C ASN A 50 -22.51 -15.02 -5.29
N VAL A 51 -22.56 -13.70 -5.13
CA VAL A 51 -23.05 -13.02 -3.92
C VAL A 51 -24.58 -12.94 -4.02
N ASP A 52 -25.28 -13.42 -3.00
CA ASP A 52 -26.74 -13.25 -2.91
C ASP A 52 -27.03 -11.79 -2.55
N VAL A 53 -27.57 -11.04 -3.51
CA VAL A 53 -27.79 -9.59 -3.38
C VAL A 53 -29.19 -9.36 -2.80
N PRO A 54 -29.31 -8.74 -1.62
CA PRO A 54 -30.62 -8.44 -1.05
C PRO A 54 -31.42 -7.44 -1.92
N ASP A 55 -32.74 -7.58 -1.96
CA ASP A 55 -33.65 -6.72 -2.76
C ASP A 55 -33.59 -5.21 -2.39
N CYS A 56 -33.04 -4.87 -1.22
CA CYS A 56 -32.85 -3.50 -0.75
C CYS A 56 -31.52 -2.89 -1.20
N VAL A 57 -30.76 -3.55 -2.07
CA VAL A 57 -29.52 -3.03 -2.64
C VAL A 57 -29.80 -2.53 -4.04
N ASP A 58 -29.49 -1.26 -4.32
CA ASP A 58 -29.70 -0.66 -5.64
C ASP A 58 -28.60 -1.07 -6.62
N ASP A 59 -27.34 -1.06 -6.18
CA ASP A 59 -26.18 -1.29 -7.04
C ASP A 59 -25.07 -2.13 -6.39
N LEU A 60 -24.13 -2.62 -7.21
CA LEU A 60 -23.01 -3.46 -6.79
C LEU A 60 -21.69 -2.83 -7.19
N PHE A 61 -20.76 -2.70 -6.23
CA PHE A 61 -19.39 -2.30 -6.55
C PHE A 61 -18.65 -3.36 -7.37
N SER A 62 -17.73 -2.90 -8.21
CA SER A 62 -16.71 -3.78 -8.77
C SER A 62 -15.87 -4.40 -7.64
N ASN A 63 -15.34 -5.59 -7.88
CA ASN A 63 -14.39 -6.27 -7.00
C ASN A 63 -12.96 -5.69 -7.11
N GLN A 64 -12.82 -4.46 -7.59
CA GLN A 64 -11.54 -3.76 -7.70
C GLN A 64 -11.69 -2.41 -7.02
N VAL A 65 -10.69 -2.01 -6.24
CA VAL A 65 -10.56 -0.66 -5.67
C VAL A 65 -9.27 -0.01 -6.21
N PRO A 66 -9.17 1.34 -6.24
CA PRO A 66 -10.21 2.31 -5.92
C PRO A 66 -11.39 2.24 -6.90
N ALA A 67 -12.60 2.38 -6.35
CA ALA A 67 -13.84 2.35 -7.12
C ALA A 67 -14.66 3.61 -6.89
N GLU A 68 -15.34 4.07 -7.94
CA GLU A 68 -16.32 5.13 -7.86
C GLU A 68 -17.61 4.68 -8.53
N MET A 69 -18.73 4.99 -7.90
CA MET A 69 -20.07 4.73 -8.39
C MET A 69 -20.91 6.00 -8.28
N ASN A 70 -21.80 6.18 -9.24
CA ASN A 70 -22.73 7.30 -9.26
C ASN A 70 -24.16 6.78 -9.15
N GLY A 71 -24.95 7.42 -8.30
CA GLY A 71 -26.34 7.07 -8.01
C GLY A 71 -27.20 8.31 -7.79
N GLN A 72 -28.40 8.11 -7.23
CA GLN A 72 -29.32 9.21 -6.91
C GLN A 72 -30.23 8.83 -5.75
N THR A 73 -30.52 9.80 -4.88
CA THR A 73 -31.57 9.66 -3.85
C THR A 73 -32.89 10.29 -4.30
N GLU A 74 -32.89 11.14 -5.32
CA GLU A 74 -34.12 11.77 -5.80
C GLU A 74 -35.06 10.75 -6.47
N ASN A 75 -36.25 10.56 -5.91
CA ASN A 75 -37.24 9.55 -6.35
C ASN A 75 -36.77 8.08 -6.24
N ALA A 76 -35.71 7.80 -5.47
CA ALA A 76 -35.35 6.42 -5.09
C ALA A 76 -36.35 5.82 -4.09
N ASP A 77 -36.19 4.54 -3.73
CA ASP A 77 -36.96 3.97 -2.62
C ASP A 77 -36.30 4.32 -1.27
N ASP A 78 -37.02 4.18 -0.15
CA ASP A 78 -36.49 4.33 1.21
C ASP A 78 -36.42 2.92 1.82
N SER A 79 -35.34 2.19 1.50
CA SER A 79 -35.20 0.77 1.77
C SER A 79 -34.51 0.47 3.10
N HIS A 80 -33.85 1.45 3.72
CA HIS A 80 -33.03 1.29 4.93
C HIS A 80 -33.46 2.19 6.09
N GLY A 81 -34.43 3.09 5.85
CA GLY A 81 -34.99 3.96 6.86
C GLY A 81 -33.99 5.00 7.37
N PRO A 82 -34.32 5.69 8.48
CA PRO A 82 -33.50 6.80 8.97
C PRO A 82 -32.06 6.39 9.29
N ALA A 83 -31.11 7.21 8.84
CA ALA A 83 -29.71 7.08 9.19
C ALA A 83 -29.49 7.08 10.73
N PRO A 84 -28.82 6.05 11.30
CA PRO A 84 -28.75 5.81 12.75
C PRO A 84 -27.95 6.84 13.58
N CYS A 85 -27.03 7.58 12.95
CA CYS A 85 -26.22 8.60 13.62
C CYS A 85 -26.91 9.97 13.70
N LEU A 86 -28.12 10.08 13.15
CA LEU A 86 -28.94 11.28 13.25
C LEU A 86 -30.04 11.09 14.29
N ALA A 87 -30.36 12.16 15.03
CA ALA A 87 -31.49 12.14 15.95
C ALA A 87 -32.81 11.99 15.18
N ASP A 88 -33.62 11.00 15.56
CA ASP A 88 -34.87 10.60 14.91
C ASP A 88 -35.63 11.78 14.24
N GLY A 89 -35.61 11.82 12.90
CA GLY A 89 -36.44 12.71 12.08
C GLY A 89 -35.72 13.65 11.12
N THR A 90 -34.39 13.73 11.14
CA THR A 90 -33.59 14.51 10.17
C THR A 90 -33.12 13.70 8.97
N SER A 91 -33.11 12.37 9.08
CA SER A 91 -32.93 11.37 8.01
C SER A 91 -34.24 10.58 7.76
N GLY A 92 -34.28 9.74 6.73
CA GLY A 92 -35.47 8.99 6.30
C GLY A 92 -36.17 9.63 5.10
N SER A 93 -35.37 10.18 4.19
CA SER A 93 -35.74 10.34 2.79
C SER A 93 -35.35 9.07 2.03
N ASN A 94 -35.72 9.01 0.76
CA ASN A 94 -35.26 7.99 -0.17
C ASN A 94 -33.73 7.83 -0.07
N ASP A 95 -33.27 6.58 -0.03
CA ASP A 95 -31.87 6.22 0.11
C ASP A 95 -31.29 5.71 -1.21
N TYR A 96 -29.96 5.72 -1.27
CA TYR A 96 -29.21 5.02 -2.30
C TYR A 96 -28.30 4.03 -1.62
N SER A 97 -28.34 2.78 -2.07
CA SER A 97 -27.65 1.68 -1.43
C SER A 97 -26.79 0.90 -2.40
N ALA A 98 -25.59 0.53 -1.96
CA ALA A 98 -24.68 -0.28 -2.75
C ALA A 98 -24.05 -1.37 -1.91
N LEU A 99 -23.96 -2.58 -2.46
CA LEU A 99 -23.24 -3.68 -1.83
C LEU A 99 -21.76 -3.60 -2.22
N PHE A 100 -20.89 -3.61 -1.22
CA PHE A 100 -19.47 -3.78 -1.38
C PHE A 100 -19.06 -5.14 -0.79
N VAL A 101 -18.27 -5.90 -1.56
CA VAL A 101 -17.62 -7.11 -1.07
C VAL A 101 -16.13 -6.85 -1.11
N ALA A 102 -15.49 -6.92 0.06
CA ALA A 102 -14.06 -6.70 0.20
C ALA A 102 -13.32 -7.74 -0.65
N PRO A 103 -12.58 -7.34 -1.71
CA PRO A 103 -11.82 -8.30 -2.52
C PRO A 103 -10.74 -9.01 -1.69
N THR A 104 -10.22 -8.33 -0.67
CA THR A 104 -9.17 -8.78 0.24
C THR A 104 -9.39 -8.26 1.66
N SER A 105 -8.59 -8.75 2.62
CA SER A 105 -8.62 -8.21 3.98
C SER A 105 -7.95 -6.83 3.97
N GLY A 106 -8.61 -5.81 4.50
CA GLY A 106 -8.21 -4.42 4.27
C GLY A 106 -8.86 -3.43 5.22
N ILE A 107 -8.34 -2.20 5.24
CA ILE A 107 -9.08 -1.05 5.76
C ILE A 107 -9.66 -0.32 4.56
N TYR A 108 -10.97 -0.29 4.45
CA TYR A 108 -11.65 0.40 3.35
C TYR A 108 -12.21 1.72 3.82
N ARG A 109 -11.92 2.78 3.06
CA ARG A 109 -12.51 4.10 3.24
C ARG A 109 -13.62 4.31 2.22
N PHE A 110 -14.79 4.64 2.73
CA PHE A 110 -15.97 4.95 1.95
C PHE A 110 -16.26 6.43 2.08
N SER A 111 -16.50 7.14 0.98
CA SER A 111 -16.82 8.57 1.03
C SER A 111 -17.81 8.99 -0.04
N THR A 112 -18.60 10.01 0.27
CA THR A 112 -19.59 10.59 -0.65
C THR A 112 -19.09 11.87 -1.34
N LEU A 113 -17.78 12.10 -1.33
CA LEU A 113 -17.17 13.30 -1.89
C LEU A 113 -17.49 13.42 -3.39
N GLY A 114 -18.08 14.55 -3.77
CA GLY A 114 -18.59 14.80 -5.13
C GLY A 114 -20.11 14.75 -5.26
N SER A 115 -20.82 14.25 -4.23
CA SER A 115 -22.28 14.29 -4.18
C SER A 115 -22.81 15.73 -4.16
N SER A 116 -24.02 15.93 -4.71
CA SER A 116 -24.58 17.29 -4.92
C SER A 116 -25.33 17.85 -3.71
N PHE A 117 -25.34 17.14 -2.59
CA PHE A 117 -26.14 17.44 -1.42
C PHE A 117 -25.41 17.03 -0.13
N ASP A 118 -25.99 17.42 0.99
CA ASP A 118 -25.50 17.11 2.33
C ASP A 118 -25.85 15.66 2.68
N THR A 119 -24.87 14.77 2.60
CA THR A 119 -25.08 13.32 2.67
C THR A 119 -24.97 12.82 4.09
N VAL A 120 -25.60 11.68 4.37
CA VAL A 120 -25.33 10.85 5.55
C VAL A 120 -24.97 9.47 5.06
N LEU A 121 -23.79 8.95 5.41
CA LEU A 121 -23.33 7.64 5.00
C LEU A 121 -23.34 6.69 6.19
N HIS A 122 -23.95 5.51 6.03
CA HIS A 122 -23.81 4.43 6.99
C HIS A 122 -23.58 3.09 6.32
N ALA A 123 -22.82 2.24 7.00
CA ALA A 123 -22.53 0.88 6.58
C ALA A 123 -23.25 -0.12 7.49
N ARG A 124 -23.79 -1.18 6.89
CA ARG A 124 -24.53 -2.23 7.60
C ARG A 124 -24.04 -3.62 7.18
N SER A 125 -24.31 -4.60 8.04
CA SER A 125 -24.20 -6.03 7.70
C SER A 125 -25.02 -6.35 6.44
N PRO A 126 -24.72 -7.42 5.67
CA PRO A 126 -25.28 -7.66 4.35
C PRO A 126 -26.71 -8.23 4.39
N GLN A 127 -27.59 -7.54 5.10
CA GLN A 127 -29.03 -7.77 5.23
C GLN A 127 -29.71 -6.39 5.30
N CYS A 128 -30.93 -6.26 4.76
CA CYS A 128 -31.64 -4.97 4.73
C CYS A 128 -31.83 -4.36 6.14
N ASP A 129 -32.17 -5.19 7.12
CA ASP A 129 -32.27 -4.80 8.53
C ASP A 129 -31.00 -5.16 9.32
N GLY A 130 -29.86 -5.22 8.65
CA GLY A 130 -28.57 -5.61 9.23
C GLY A 130 -28.08 -4.63 10.31
N GLU A 131 -27.21 -5.14 11.18
CA GLU A 131 -26.55 -4.29 12.19
C GLU A 131 -25.76 -3.17 11.53
N VAL A 132 -25.87 -1.97 12.07
CA VAL A 132 -25.15 -0.79 11.62
C VAL A 132 -23.73 -0.86 12.17
N LEU A 133 -22.77 -0.94 11.27
CA LEU A 133 -21.35 -1.08 11.58
C LEU A 133 -20.69 0.28 11.84
N ALA A 134 -21.06 1.28 11.03
CA ALA A 134 -20.58 2.65 11.14
C ALA A 134 -21.59 3.61 10.53
N CYS A 135 -21.57 4.87 10.98
CA CYS A 135 -22.41 5.94 10.45
C CYS A 135 -21.68 7.26 10.63
N ASN A 136 -21.71 8.11 9.62
CA ASN A 136 -21.18 9.45 9.67
C ASN A 136 -22.00 10.40 8.79
N ASP A 137 -22.23 11.60 9.28
CA ASP A 137 -22.93 12.68 8.60
C ASP A 137 -21.92 13.53 7.81
N ASP A 138 -20.89 14.05 8.49
CA ASP A 138 -19.92 14.96 7.89
C ASP A 138 -18.48 14.47 8.03
N ALA A 139 -17.70 14.66 6.96
CA ALA A 139 -16.24 14.52 6.98
C ALA A 139 -15.55 15.72 6.35
N ILE A 140 -15.68 15.89 5.02
CA ILE A 140 -15.13 17.03 4.29
C ILE A 140 -16.29 17.84 3.74
N GLU A 141 -16.40 19.10 4.17
CA GLU A 141 -17.56 19.95 3.88
C GLU A 141 -18.87 19.28 4.34
N THR A 142 -19.76 18.92 3.42
CA THR A 142 -21.04 18.24 3.66
C THR A 142 -21.04 16.81 3.12
N ALA A 143 -19.86 16.27 2.79
CA ALA A 143 -19.71 14.89 2.35
C ALA A 143 -19.32 14.02 3.54
N SER A 144 -19.99 12.88 3.66
CA SER A 144 -19.73 11.86 4.67
C SER A 144 -18.55 10.98 4.29
N ALA A 145 -17.90 10.41 5.30
CA ALA A 145 -16.94 9.33 5.10
C ALA A 145 -16.89 8.39 6.31
N LEU A 146 -16.62 7.11 6.06
CA LEU A 146 -16.39 6.11 7.10
C LEU A 146 -15.23 5.19 6.71
N GLU A 147 -14.55 4.65 7.71
CA GLU A 147 -13.49 3.63 7.53
C GLU A 147 -13.93 2.35 8.24
N LEU A 148 -13.77 1.21 7.57
CA LEU A 148 -14.05 -0.12 8.11
C LEU A 148 -12.87 -1.05 7.87
N THR A 149 -12.55 -1.87 8.86
CA THR A 149 -11.68 -3.03 8.67
C THR A 149 -12.56 -4.22 8.26
N LEU A 150 -12.30 -4.80 7.10
CA LEU A 150 -13.06 -5.92 6.53
C LEU A 150 -12.10 -7.05 6.18
N ASP A 151 -12.52 -8.30 6.36
CA ASP A 151 -11.79 -9.46 5.87
C ASP A 151 -12.13 -9.76 4.39
N ALA A 152 -11.24 -10.48 3.70
CA ALA A 152 -11.47 -10.89 2.32
C ALA A 152 -12.80 -11.66 2.18
N GLY A 153 -13.68 -11.16 1.33
CA GLY A 153 -15.02 -11.71 1.11
C GLY A 153 -16.10 -11.22 2.07
N ASP A 154 -15.77 -10.38 3.06
CA ASP A 154 -16.78 -9.70 3.86
C ASP A 154 -17.61 -8.77 2.98
N ALA A 155 -18.92 -8.76 3.22
CA ALA A 155 -19.87 -7.96 2.48
C ALA A 155 -20.54 -6.93 3.39
N VAL A 156 -20.62 -5.68 2.93
CA VAL A 156 -21.30 -4.59 3.63
C VAL A 156 -22.22 -3.84 2.68
N ILE A 157 -23.39 -3.42 3.19
CA ILE A 157 -24.29 -2.52 2.47
C ILE A 157 -23.97 -1.10 2.91
N LEU A 158 -23.56 -0.28 1.95
CA LEU A 158 -23.35 1.16 2.11
C LEU A 158 -24.64 1.85 1.73
N VAL A 159 -25.11 2.74 2.59
CA VAL A 159 -26.35 3.47 2.38
C VAL A 159 -26.06 4.96 2.52
N VAL A 160 -26.44 5.70 1.49
CA VAL A 160 -26.35 7.15 1.42
C VAL A 160 -27.76 7.70 1.54
N ASP A 161 -28.02 8.40 2.65
CA ASP A 161 -29.20 9.24 2.87
C ASP A 161 -28.76 10.71 2.83
N GLY A 162 -29.69 11.64 3.10
CA GLY A 162 -29.40 13.07 3.20
C GLY A 162 -29.72 13.66 4.57
N PHE A 163 -28.84 14.55 5.01
CA PHE A 163 -29.09 15.36 6.19
C PHE A 163 -30.28 16.29 5.94
N ASN A 164 -31.20 16.40 6.90
CA ASN A 164 -32.42 17.20 6.80
C ASN A 164 -33.27 16.92 5.54
N ARG A 165 -33.34 15.65 5.10
CA ARG A 165 -34.09 15.22 3.91
C ARG A 165 -33.55 15.81 2.59
N ALA A 166 -32.28 16.19 2.57
CA ALA A 166 -31.61 16.57 1.34
C ALA A 166 -31.56 15.36 0.38
N ALA A 167 -31.62 15.62 -0.92
CA ALA A 167 -31.53 14.57 -1.94
C ALA A 167 -30.86 15.13 -3.19
N GLY A 168 -30.29 14.25 -4.00
CA GLY A 168 -29.61 14.65 -5.23
C GLY A 168 -28.80 13.50 -5.84
N SER A 169 -27.82 13.87 -6.67
CA SER A 169 -26.89 12.91 -7.25
C SER A 169 -25.87 12.47 -6.21
N VAL A 170 -25.68 11.16 -6.08
CA VAL A 170 -24.71 10.53 -5.19
C VAL A 170 -23.46 10.19 -5.99
N THR A 171 -22.29 10.53 -5.45
CA THR A 171 -21.01 9.95 -5.85
C THR A 171 -20.47 9.20 -4.65
N LEU A 172 -20.41 7.87 -4.73
CA LEU A 172 -19.89 7.01 -3.67
C LEU A 172 -18.55 6.43 -4.10
N ARG A 173 -17.52 6.67 -3.30
CA ARG A 173 -16.14 6.26 -3.56
C ARG A 173 -15.72 5.24 -2.52
N VAL A 174 -15.01 4.22 -2.99
CA VAL A 174 -14.35 3.23 -2.14
C VAL A 174 -12.87 3.27 -2.45
N GLU A 175 -12.08 3.49 -1.41
CA GLU A 175 -10.63 3.45 -1.44
C GLU A 175 -10.20 2.29 -0.53
N GLY A 176 -9.35 1.40 -1.05
CA GLY A 176 -8.66 0.40 -0.25
C GLY A 176 -7.56 1.04 0.57
N LYS A 177 -7.08 0.30 1.56
CA LYS A 177 -5.75 0.45 2.13
C LYS A 177 -5.23 -0.96 2.35
N GLU A 178 -4.05 -1.25 1.82
CA GLU A 178 -3.43 -2.56 1.94
C GLU A 178 -3.13 -2.91 3.43
N THR A 179 -3.49 -4.12 3.85
CA THR A 179 -3.17 -4.63 5.22
C THR A 179 -2.10 -5.71 5.25
N GLN A 180 -1.71 -6.27 4.11
CA GLN A 180 -0.69 -7.31 3.97
C GLN A 180 0.44 -6.87 3.02
N CYS A 181 1.14 -5.83 3.41
CA CYS A 181 2.19 -5.14 2.64
C CYS A 181 3.49 -5.95 2.38
N ASP A 182 3.49 -7.29 2.41
CA ASP A 182 4.72 -8.11 2.31
C ASP A 182 4.57 -9.47 1.60
N ASN A 183 3.45 -9.73 0.93
CA ASN A 183 3.13 -11.05 0.39
C ASN A 183 3.34 -11.18 -1.14
N GLY A 184 3.72 -10.10 -1.83
CA GLY A 184 3.92 -10.11 -3.28
C GLY A 184 2.63 -9.94 -4.07
N VAL A 185 1.52 -9.59 -3.43
CA VAL A 185 0.17 -9.54 -4.00
C VAL A 185 -0.35 -8.11 -3.88
N ASP A 186 -0.87 -7.60 -4.98
CA ASP A 186 -1.67 -6.38 -5.02
C ASP A 186 -3.03 -6.71 -4.39
N ASP A 187 -3.10 -6.63 -3.06
CA ASP A 187 -4.27 -7.10 -2.32
C ASP A 187 -5.47 -6.16 -2.51
N ASP A 188 -5.30 -4.85 -2.63
CA ASP A 188 -6.43 -3.96 -2.91
C ASP A 188 -6.71 -3.77 -4.42
N ASN A 189 -5.84 -4.31 -5.27
CA ASN A 189 -5.98 -4.40 -6.71
C ASN A 189 -5.91 -3.04 -7.42
N ASP A 190 -5.10 -2.11 -6.91
CA ASP A 190 -4.92 -0.77 -7.47
C ASP A 190 -3.85 -0.71 -8.60
N GLY A 191 -3.14 -1.83 -8.80
CA GLY A 191 -2.08 -1.99 -9.80
C GLY A 191 -0.67 -1.89 -9.23
N VAL A 192 -0.52 -1.73 -7.91
CA VAL A 192 0.73 -1.67 -7.18
C VAL A 192 0.68 -2.72 -6.05
N ALA A 193 1.81 -3.35 -5.72
CA ALA A 193 1.84 -4.41 -4.69
C ALA A 193 2.79 -4.04 -3.56
N ASP A 194 2.42 -4.44 -2.34
CA ASP A 194 3.23 -4.34 -1.13
C ASP A 194 3.77 -2.90 -0.90
N CYS A 195 5.04 -2.80 -0.51
CA CYS A 195 5.77 -1.56 -0.22
C CYS A 195 5.97 -0.60 -1.41
N SER A 196 5.49 -0.95 -2.61
CA SER A 196 5.42 -0.01 -3.72
C SER A 196 4.17 0.85 -3.65
N ASP A 197 3.18 0.44 -2.87
CA ASP A 197 1.91 1.12 -2.67
C ASP A 197 2.05 2.34 -1.73
N THR A 198 1.34 3.42 -2.06
CA THR A 198 1.31 4.66 -1.28
C THR A 198 0.37 4.57 -0.07
N ASP A 199 -0.54 3.59 -0.02
CA ASP A 199 -1.51 3.45 1.06
C ASP A 199 -1.19 2.36 2.11
N CYS A 200 -0.07 1.64 1.93
CA CYS A 200 0.61 0.80 2.91
C CYS A 200 1.13 1.61 4.11
N PHE A 201 0.22 2.07 4.98
CA PHE A 201 0.57 3.06 6.00
C PHE A 201 1.31 2.50 7.23
N LEU A 202 1.43 1.17 7.41
CA LEU A 202 1.95 0.60 8.68
C LEU A 202 2.63 -0.78 8.66
N ALA A 203 2.86 -1.46 7.52
CA ALA A 203 3.27 -2.88 7.55
C ALA A 203 4.54 -3.29 6.79
N CYS A 204 5.31 -2.38 6.18
CA CYS A 204 6.60 -2.76 5.58
C CYS A 204 7.74 -2.82 6.61
N GLU A 205 7.59 -3.69 7.61
CA GLU A 205 8.48 -4.02 8.75
C GLU A 205 8.01 -3.44 10.10
N ASN A 206 7.24 -4.25 10.83
CA ASN A 206 7.07 -4.08 12.27
C ASN A 206 8.46 -4.05 12.94
N PRO A 207 8.82 -3.01 13.72
CA PRO A 207 10.10 -2.94 14.45
C PRO A 207 10.35 -4.13 15.40
N GLU A 208 9.34 -4.97 15.67
CA GLU A 208 9.47 -6.22 16.44
C GLU A 208 10.11 -7.40 15.69
N THR A 209 10.24 -7.33 14.35
CA THR A 209 10.81 -8.45 13.54
C THR A 209 12.30 -8.29 13.23
N TRP A 210 12.88 -7.11 13.48
CA TRP A 210 14.32 -6.92 13.32
C TRP A 210 15.07 -7.82 14.30
N PRO A 211 16.09 -8.58 13.87
CA PRO A 211 16.83 -9.43 14.78
C PRO A 211 17.33 -8.60 15.97
N SER A 212 17.12 -9.08 17.20
CA SER A 212 17.49 -8.32 18.41
C SER A 212 18.95 -7.89 18.43
N ASP A 213 19.83 -8.71 17.85
CA ASP A 213 21.25 -8.42 17.74
C ASP A 213 21.53 -7.28 16.75
N TRP A 214 20.68 -7.10 15.74
CA TRP A 214 20.75 -5.98 14.78
C TRP A 214 20.26 -4.69 15.43
N ILE A 215 19.18 -4.76 16.21
CA ILE A 215 18.70 -3.62 17.02
C ILE A 215 19.80 -3.17 17.99
N ALA A 216 20.49 -4.12 18.63
CA ALA A 216 21.61 -3.80 19.52
C ALA A 216 22.77 -3.09 18.80
N PHE A 217 23.00 -3.38 17.52
CA PHE A 217 23.97 -2.63 16.71
C PHE A 217 23.50 -1.20 16.42
N GLU A 218 22.22 -1.00 16.14
CA GLU A 218 21.63 0.32 15.90
C GLU A 218 21.74 1.21 17.15
N ASP A 219 21.38 0.67 18.32
CA ASP A 219 21.55 1.34 19.61
C ASP A 219 23.02 1.67 19.90
N ALA A 220 23.93 0.76 19.59
CA ALA A 220 25.36 0.99 19.76
C ALA A 220 25.89 2.10 18.82
N VAL A 221 25.38 2.20 17.59
CA VAL A 221 25.74 3.29 16.67
C VAL A 221 25.26 4.64 17.21
N LEU A 222 24.06 4.72 17.79
CA LEU A 222 23.60 5.93 18.47
C LEU A 222 24.56 6.32 19.61
N GLU A 223 24.95 5.36 20.45
CA GLU A 223 25.86 5.62 21.57
C GLU A 223 27.22 6.13 21.08
N GLU A 224 27.82 5.47 20.09
CA GLU A 224 29.12 5.87 19.52
C GLU A 224 29.04 7.23 18.83
N THR A 225 27.93 7.52 18.13
CA THR A 225 27.68 8.83 17.52
C THR A 225 27.58 9.93 18.57
N ASN A 226 26.84 9.70 19.65
CA ASN A 226 26.72 10.66 20.75
C ASN A 226 28.03 10.83 21.52
N ARG A 227 28.84 9.77 21.65
CA ARG A 227 30.20 9.85 22.19
C ARG A 227 31.10 10.69 21.29
N ALA A 228 30.97 10.57 19.97
CA ALA A 228 31.71 11.37 19.02
C ALA A 228 31.32 12.86 19.06
N ARG A 229 30.01 13.15 19.20
CA ARG A 229 29.44 14.50 19.32
C ARG A 229 29.81 15.20 20.62
N ALA A 230 30.08 14.47 21.70
CA ALA A 230 30.42 15.03 23.01
C ALA A 230 31.80 15.73 23.08
N VAL A 231 32.61 15.66 22.02
CA VAL A 231 33.95 16.27 21.96
C VAL A 231 34.11 17.13 20.70
N ALA A 232 34.86 18.21 20.82
CA ALA A 232 35.22 19.03 19.66
C ALA A 232 36.01 18.20 18.64
N ARG A 233 35.70 18.36 17.35
CA ARG A 233 36.28 17.54 16.29
C ARG A 233 36.57 18.37 15.03
N SER A 234 37.61 18.00 14.31
CA SER A 234 37.89 18.53 12.98
C SER A 234 37.43 17.53 11.92
N CYS A 235 36.57 17.98 11.02
CA CYS A 235 36.12 17.24 9.84
C CYS A 235 36.81 17.86 8.61
N ASP A 236 38.03 17.41 8.31
CA ASP A 236 38.95 18.10 7.38
C ASP A 236 39.29 19.52 7.86
N MET A 237 38.97 20.56 7.08
CA MET A 237 39.23 21.95 7.45
C MET A 237 38.17 22.54 8.39
N ASP A 238 37.01 21.90 8.50
CA ASP A 238 35.90 22.37 9.30
C ASP A 238 36.07 21.95 10.76
N ARG A 239 35.98 22.90 11.69
CA ARG A 239 36.08 22.64 13.13
C ARG A 239 34.71 22.76 13.79
N PHE A 240 34.29 21.70 14.45
CA PHE A 240 33.06 21.61 15.21
C PHE A 240 33.34 21.60 16.72
N GLU A 241 32.56 22.37 17.46
CA GLU A 241 32.48 22.26 18.92
C GLU A 241 31.64 21.04 19.31
N PRO A 242 31.62 20.62 20.59
CA PRO A 242 30.73 19.55 21.03
C PRO A 242 29.27 19.87 20.67
N ALA A 243 28.57 18.89 20.10
CA ALA A 243 27.18 19.00 19.67
C ALA A 243 26.24 18.30 20.66
N PRO A 244 24.97 18.75 20.79
CA PRO A 244 23.98 18.07 21.62
C PRO A 244 23.80 16.60 21.21
N PRO A 245 23.51 15.69 22.15
CA PRO A 245 23.21 14.30 21.80
C PRO A 245 21.96 14.22 20.92
N LEU A 246 21.94 13.21 20.06
CA LEU A 246 20.79 12.84 19.25
C LEU A 246 19.93 11.81 19.99
N GLU A 247 18.63 11.83 19.71
CA GLU A 247 17.67 10.81 20.16
C GLU A 247 17.26 9.92 18.99
N MET A 248 16.97 8.64 19.23
CA MET A 248 16.48 7.75 18.17
C MET A 248 15.05 8.12 17.78
N ASP A 249 14.81 8.20 16.48
CA ASP A 249 13.51 8.41 15.86
C ASP A 249 13.09 7.17 15.08
N VAL A 250 11.86 6.71 15.34
CA VAL A 250 11.35 5.45 14.80
C VAL A 250 11.17 5.50 13.28
N TYR A 251 10.79 6.64 12.71
CA TYR A 251 10.56 6.78 11.27
C TYR A 251 11.88 6.88 10.51
N LEU A 252 12.86 7.62 11.05
CA LEU A 252 14.21 7.64 10.48
C LEU A 252 14.87 6.26 10.55
N THR A 253 14.67 5.52 11.65
CA THR A 253 15.20 4.17 11.86
C THR A 253 14.63 3.21 10.83
N TYR A 254 13.31 3.25 10.65
CA TYR A 254 12.62 2.47 9.64
C TYR A 254 13.13 2.77 8.22
N SER A 255 13.24 4.05 7.85
CA SER A 255 13.82 4.47 6.57
C SER A 255 15.25 3.95 6.37
N ALA A 256 16.07 3.99 7.42
CA ALA A 256 17.46 3.54 7.38
C ALA A 256 17.56 2.02 7.22
N ARG A 257 16.73 1.25 7.94
CA ARG A 257 16.66 -0.22 7.85
C ARG A 257 16.31 -0.68 6.45
N LEU A 258 15.26 -0.10 5.87
CA LEU A 258 14.82 -0.42 4.52
C LEU A 258 15.90 -0.13 3.49
N HIS A 259 16.60 1.01 3.58
CA HIS A 259 17.67 1.34 2.64
C HIS A 259 18.91 0.44 2.81
N ALA A 260 19.28 0.08 4.04
CA ALA A 260 20.37 -0.86 4.30
C ALA A 260 20.08 -2.24 3.67
N ARG A 261 18.83 -2.72 3.82
CA ARG A 261 18.38 -3.99 3.24
C ARG A 261 18.28 -3.92 1.72
N ASP A 262 17.76 -2.83 1.17
CA ASP A 262 17.63 -2.60 -0.27
C ASP A 262 19.00 -2.64 -0.97
N MET A 263 19.99 -1.91 -0.44
CA MET A 263 21.37 -1.95 -0.93
C MET A 263 21.94 -3.37 -0.96
N GLY A 264 21.67 -4.15 0.09
CA GLY A 264 22.13 -5.53 0.20
C GLY A 264 21.44 -6.50 -0.78
N LEU A 265 20.11 -6.41 -0.91
CA LEU A 265 19.33 -7.30 -1.78
C LEU A 265 19.57 -7.04 -3.27
N ASN A 266 19.73 -5.76 -3.63
CA ASN A 266 19.88 -5.34 -5.02
C ASN A 266 21.35 -5.12 -5.43
N ASP A 267 22.30 -5.52 -4.57
CA ASP A 267 23.76 -5.45 -4.79
C ASP A 267 24.25 -4.08 -5.28
N TYR A 268 23.86 -3.02 -4.57
CA TYR A 268 24.28 -1.65 -4.87
C TYR A 268 24.69 -0.89 -3.60
N PHE A 269 25.39 0.23 -3.77
CA PHE A 269 25.86 1.04 -2.64
C PHE A 269 25.84 2.53 -3.01
N GLU A 270 24.68 3.15 -2.88
CA GLU A 270 24.44 4.55 -3.22
C GLU A 270 23.43 5.22 -2.28
N HIS A 271 23.49 6.54 -2.16
CA HIS A 271 22.51 7.33 -1.39
C HIS A 271 21.13 7.37 -2.07
N THR A 272 21.11 7.33 -3.40
CA THR A 272 19.86 7.33 -4.18
C THR A 272 19.49 5.88 -4.46
N SER A 273 18.22 5.53 -4.21
CA SER A 273 17.71 4.18 -4.50
C SER A 273 17.63 3.96 -6.01
N LEU A 274 17.60 2.70 -6.44
CA LEU A 274 17.57 2.36 -7.88
C LEU A 274 16.31 2.87 -8.61
N ASP A 275 15.23 3.10 -7.86
CA ASP A 275 14.00 3.71 -8.34
C ASP A 275 14.04 5.26 -8.39
N GLY A 276 15.16 5.86 -8.00
CA GLY A 276 15.40 7.30 -8.05
C GLY A 276 15.04 8.09 -6.79
N ARG A 277 14.53 7.45 -5.72
CA ARG A 277 14.25 8.14 -4.46
C ARG A 277 15.54 8.59 -3.77
N SER A 278 15.55 9.84 -3.29
CA SER A 278 16.62 10.34 -2.42
C SER A 278 16.41 9.88 -0.97
N ALA A 279 17.44 10.04 -0.13
CA ALA A 279 17.33 9.77 1.31
C ALA A 279 16.15 10.53 1.97
N THR A 280 15.98 11.81 1.65
CA THR A 280 14.85 12.60 2.19
C THR A 280 13.50 12.09 1.69
N ASP A 281 13.41 11.60 0.45
CA ASP A 281 12.16 11.03 -0.07
C ASP A 281 11.82 9.73 0.69
N ARG A 282 12.82 8.86 0.92
CA ARG A 282 12.65 7.65 1.73
C ARG A 282 12.26 7.96 3.18
N MET A 283 12.85 9.00 3.78
CA MET A 283 12.51 9.42 5.16
C MET A 283 11.05 9.89 5.23
N ARG A 284 10.60 10.71 4.27
CA ARG A 284 9.20 11.17 4.22
C ARG A 284 8.22 10.03 3.98
N GLN A 285 8.55 9.11 3.07
CA GLN A 285 7.74 7.93 2.80
C GLN A 285 7.64 7.01 4.01
N ALA A 286 8.69 6.94 4.82
CA ALA A 286 8.69 6.27 6.13
C ALA A 286 7.85 6.98 7.20
N GLY A 287 7.22 8.12 6.90
CA GLY A 287 6.41 8.89 7.85
C GLY A 287 7.16 9.97 8.62
N PHE A 288 8.45 10.19 8.35
CA PHE A 288 9.21 11.25 9.01
C PHE A 288 8.83 12.63 8.46
N MET A 289 8.15 13.42 9.28
CA MET A 289 7.68 14.78 8.96
C MET A 289 8.47 15.89 9.66
N GLY A 290 9.59 15.53 10.30
CA GLY A 290 10.42 16.43 11.08
C GLY A 290 11.06 17.57 10.27
N ALA A 291 11.47 18.63 10.98
CA ALA A 291 12.01 19.82 10.34
C ALA A 291 13.39 19.59 9.72
N SER A 292 13.62 20.24 8.57
CA SER A 292 14.96 20.37 7.98
C SER A 292 15.95 20.99 8.99
N PRO A 293 17.25 20.62 8.93
CA PRO A 293 17.89 19.80 7.89
C PRO A 293 17.66 18.29 8.05
N THR A 294 17.87 17.54 6.95
CA THR A 294 17.99 16.07 6.94
C THR A 294 19.32 15.67 6.32
N GLY A 295 19.89 14.54 6.75
CA GLY A 295 21.14 14.01 6.19
C GLY A 295 21.22 12.48 6.26
N GLU A 296 22.14 11.89 5.50
CA GLU A 296 22.39 10.44 5.47
C GLU A 296 23.89 10.16 5.43
N ASN A 297 24.34 9.19 6.22
CA ASN A 297 25.61 8.48 6.02
C ASN A 297 25.31 7.01 5.69
N ILE A 298 26.06 6.44 4.75
CA ILE A 298 26.00 5.01 4.43
C ILE A 298 27.38 4.37 4.57
N ALA A 299 27.43 3.09 4.93
CA ALA A 299 28.66 2.30 5.00
C ALA A 299 28.36 0.82 4.76
N ALA A 300 29.39 0.07 4.35
CA ALA A 300 29.27 -1.36 4.11
C ALA A 300 30.58 -2.09 4.44
N GLY A 301 30.45 -3.32 4.96
CA GLY A 301 31.56 -4.22 5.28
C GLY A 301 32.16 -4.07 6.69
N GLN A 302 31.75 -3.07 7.47
CA GLN A 302 32.15 -2.95 8.88
C GLN A 302 31.37 -3.93 9.74
N SER A 303 32.05 -4.50 10.72
CA SER A 303 31.54 -5.59 11.55
C SER A 303 30.95 -5.12 12.88
N THR A 304 31.20 -3.87 13.28
CA THR A 304 30.79 -3.32 14.57
C THR A 304 30.36 -1.86 14.48
N ALA A 305 29.53 -1.42 15.44
CA ALA A 305 29.11 -0.03 15.58
C ALA A 305 30.29 0.96 15.72
N ALA A 306 31.31 0.59 16.51
CA ALA A 306 32.48 1.43 16.70
C ALA A 306 33.29 1.58 15.40
N GLU A 307 33.47 0.50 14.65
CA GLU A 307 34.19 0.51 13.37
C GLU A 307 33.47 1.36 12.32
N VAL A 308 32.15 1.24 12.20
CA VAL A 308 31.37 2.02 11.23
C VAL A 308 31.34 3.51 11.58
N VAL A 309 31.16 3.87 12.86
CA VAL A 309 31.19 5.27 13.30
C VAL A 309 32.58 5.87 13.14
N GLU A 310 33.65 5.13 13.44
CA GLU A 310 35.01 5.59 13.17
C GLU A 310 35.27 5.79 11.66
N SER A 311 34.75 4.91 10.80
CA SER A 311 34.82 5.06 9.34
C SER A 311 34.13 6.33 8.87
N TRP A 312 32.92 6.61 9.36
CA TRP A 312 32.21 7.86 9.05
C TRP A 312 32.96 9.09 9.56
N ILE A 313 33.49 9.05 10.78
CA ILE A 313 34.29 10.15 11.35
C ILE A 313 35.53 10.46 10.48
N ASN A 314 36.16 9.45 9.91
CA ASN A 314 37.35 9.63 9.07
C ASN A 314 37.01 10.10 7.64
N SER A 315 35.72 10.15 7.28
CA SER A 315 35.24 10.76 6.04
C SER A 315 34.77 12.19 6.30
N PRO A 316 35.37 13.22 5.68
CA PRO A 316 34.99 14.62 5.96
C PRO A 316 33.51 14.92 5.77
N GLY A 317 32.86 14.32 4.77
CA GLY A 317 31.42 14.49 4.52
C GLY A 317 30.56 13.89 5.63
N HIS A 318 30.84 12.64 6.00
CA HIS A 318 30.07 11.95 7.03
C HIS A 318 30.34 12.52 8.43
N CYS A 319 31.58 12.94 8.71
CA CYS A 319 31.95 13.64 9.92
C CYS A 319 31.16 14.94 10.10
N ARG A 320 30.97 15.72 9.02
CA ARG A 320 30.13 16.92 9.06
C ARG A 320 28.69 16.60 9.44
N ASN A 321 28.11 15.55 8.87
CA ASN A 321 26.76 15.11 9.27
C ASN A 321 26.70 14.72 10.75
N ILE A 322 27.67 13.92 11.23
CA ILE A 322 27.74 13.51 12.65
C ILE A 322 27.87 14.71 13.58
N MET A 323 28.65 15.73 13.21
CA MET A 323 28.95 16.87 14.07
C MET A 323 28.02 18.07 13.88
N ASP A 324 27.03 17.98 12.99
CA ASP A 324 26.12 19.09 12.71
C ASP A 324 25.26 19.42 13.96
N PRO A 325 25.35 20.65 14.50
CA PRO A 325 24.62 21.04 15.69
C PRO A 325 23.12 21.28 15.44
N ASP A 326 22.63 21.24 14.21
CA ASP A 326 21.21 21.44 13.88
C ASP A 326 20.41 20.14 13.92
N TYR A 327 21.05 18.97 13.89
CA TYR A 327 20.38 17.69 14.09
C TYR A 327 19.99 17.45 15.55
N ARG A 328 18.84 16.82 15.77
CA ARG A 328 18.30 16.42 17.08
C ARG A 328 17.96 14.94 17.14
N VAL A 329 17.58 14.35 16.01
CA VAL A 329 17.13 12.97 15.93
C VAL A 329 17.97 12.17 14.94
N LEU A 330 18.06 10.86 15.19
CA LEU A 330 18.80 9.89 14.41
C LEU A 330 17.94 8.66 14.13
N GLY A 331 18.08 8.09 12.95
CA GLY A 331 17.68 6.71 12.65
C GLY A 331 18.88 5.91 12.20
N VAL A 332 18.95 4.65 12.62
CA VAL A 332 20.02 3.73 12.21
C VAL A 332 19.42 2.46 11.65
N GLY A 333 19.96 2.00 10.53
CA GLY A 333 19.60 0.73 9.92
C GLY A 333 20.84 -0.14 9.77
N TYR A 334 20.73 -1.40 10.19
CA TYR A 334 21.71 -2.44 9.92
C TYR A 334 21.07 -3.61 9.17
N SER A 335 21.79 -4.12 8.17
CA SER A 335 21.36 -5.31 7.43
C SER A 335 22.54 -6.20 7.05
N ILE A 336 22.28 -7.50 6.96
CA ILE A 336 23.19 -8.51 6.40
C ILE A 336 22.61 -8.98 5.07
N ALA A 337 23.45 -9.06 4.02
CA ALA A 337 23.05 -9.62 2.74
C ALA A 337 24.06 -10.66 2.26
N GLU A 338 23.72 -11.95 2.40
CA GLU A 338 24.59 -13.08 2.03
C GLU A 338 24.95 -13.10 0.54
N SER A 339 24.09 -12.54 -0.31
CA SER A 339 24.29 -12.46 -1.77
C SER A 339 24.82 -11.10 -2.26
N GLY A 340 24.95 -10.11 -1.38
CA GLY A 340 25.45 -8.79 -1.73
C GLY A 340 26.98 -8.75 -1.85
N ARG A 341 27.53 -7.72 -2.48
CA ARG A 341 28.99 -7.49 -2.57
C ARG A 341 29.66 -7.35 -1.20
N PHE A 342 28.95 -6.83 -0.22
CA PHE A 342 29.39 -6.69 1.16
C PHE A 342 28.49 -7.53 2.08
N ASP A 343 29.08 -8.07 3.15
CA ASP A 343 28.33 -8.88 4.12
C ASP A 343 27.37 -8.03 4.96
N THR A 344 27.71 -6.76 5.20
CA THR A 344 26.97 -5.85 6.08
C THR A 344 26.74 -4.49 5.43
N TYR A 345 25.60 -3.89 5.72
CA TYR A 345 25.19 -2.55 5.27
C TYR A 345 24.68 -1.75 6.46
N TRP A 346 25.07 -0.47 6.48
CA TRP A 346 24.77 0.47 7.55
C TRP A 346 24.24 1.76 6.95
N VAL A 347 23.16 2.29 7.53
CA VAL A 347 22.59 3.59 7.18
C VAL A 347 22.38 4.39 8.45
N GLN A 348 22.73 5.68 8.41
CA GLN A 348 22.54 6.64 9.49
C GLN A 348 21.82 7.86 8.94
N ASN A 349 20.54 8.01 9.30
CA ASN A 349 19.66 9.09 8.87
C ASN A 349 19.50 10.13 9.96
N PHE A 350 19.60 11.42 9.62
CA PHE A 350 19.55 12.53 10.58
C PHE A 350 18.36 13.45 10.30
N GLY A 351 17.80 14.04 11.36
CA GLY A 351 16.75 15.05 11.28
C GLY A 351 16.89 16.17 12.32
N GLY A 352 16.38 17.37 12.00
CA GLY A 352 16.43 18.55 12.86
C GLY A 352 15.44 18.53 14.03
N SER A 353 14.33 17.80 13.91
CA SER A 353 13.35 17.53 14.97
C SER A 353 12.61 16.22 14.68
N HIS A 354 11.86 15.72 15.66
CA HIS A 354 10.77 14.78 15.39
C HIS A 354 9.75 15.39 14.41
#